data_AF-H2JBJ8-F1
#
_entry.id   AF-H2JBJ8-F1
#
_cell.length_a   1.000
_cell.length_b   1.000
_cell.length_c   1.000
_cell.angle_alpha   90.00
_cell.angle_beta   90.00
_cell.angle_gamma   90.00
#
_symmetry.space_group_name_H-M   'P 1'
#
loop_
_entity.id
_entity.type
_entity.pdbx_description
1 polymer ?
#
loop_
_entity_poly.entity_id
_entity_poly.type
_entity_poly.pdbx_seq_one_letter_code
_entity_poly.pdbx_strand_id
1 'polypeptide(L)'
;MVESGKEFIMENVLSLRKKMTQRQLDDEMEKIGEFLQSNGATQAGPIVTVTFSIETKNEEPLLDMEILVPMDKELELSGDYVFKPLFRVTNAVYARHKGNPADLQRTYNEMLLFIQENDLQQITVGYNVLINEPMPGLTIDDMIIDVYIGINPNLL
;
A
#
# COMPACT_ATOMS: atom_id res chain seq x y z
N MET A 1 -2.33 9.30 15.92
CA MET A 1 -1.03 9.79 16.42
C MET A 1 -0.01 9.42 15.37
N VAL A 2 0.79 10.39 14.93
CA VAL A 2 1.86 10.19 13.95
C VAL A 2 3.15 9.85 14.71
N GLU A 3 3.89 8.86 14.24
CA GLU A 3 5.16 8.42 14.83
C GLU A 3 6.26 8.38 13.75
N SER A 4 7.53 8.54 14.14
CA SER A 4 8.68 8.42 13.24
C SER A 4 9.61 7.25 13.64
N GLY A 5 10.56 6.92 12.77
CA GLY A 5 11.52 5.84 13.00
C GLY A 5 10.92 4.44 12.91
N LYS A 6 9.71 4.31 12.34
CA LYS A 6 9.06 3.02 12.13
C LYS A 6 9.65 2.27 10.95
N GLU A 7 9.34 0.99 10.90
CA GLU A 7 9.76 0.09 9.84
C GLU A 7 8.60 -0.83 9.46
N PHE A 8 8.53 -1.15 8.17
CA PHE A 8 7.61 -2.14 7.63
C PHE A 8 8.35 -3.07 6.67
N ILE A 9 8.13 -4.38 6.82
CA ILE A 9 8.82 -5.44 6.08
C ILE A 9 7.80 -6.46 5.59
N MET A 10 7.97 -6.93 4.35
CA MET A 10 7.28 -8.08 3.78
C MET A 10 8.27 -8.94 3.01
N GLU A 11 8.06 -10.25 3.04
CA GLU A 11 8.84 -11.23 2.29
C GLU A 11 7.96 -11.89 1.22
N ASN A 12 8.59 -12.47 0.20
CA ASN A 12 7.93 -13.19 -0.89
C ASN A 12 6.77 -12.40 -1.52
N VAL A 13 7.06 -11.19 -2.01
CA VAL A 13 6.03 -10.24 -2.41
C VAL A 13 5.78 -10.32 -3.91
N LEU A 14 4.54 -10.55 -4.30
CA LEU A 14 4.05 -10.27 -5.65
C LEU A 14 3.83 -8.77 -5.80
N SER A 15 4.37 -8.20 -6.87
CA SER A 15 4.25 -6.78 -7.17
C SER A 15 3.63 -6.57 -8.55
N LEU A 16 2.60 -5.72 -8.63
CA LEU A 16 2.01 -5.28 -9.89
C LEU A 16 1.95 -3.75 -9.90
N ARG A 17 2.71 -3.10 -10.79
CA ARG A 17 2.58 -1.66 -11.04
C ARG A 17 1.88 -1.41 -12.36
N LYS A 18 0.77 -0.69 -12.33
CA LYS A 18 -0.08 -0.45 -13.51
C LYS A 18 -0.92 0.82 -13.31
N LYS A 19 -1.20 1.51 -14.42
CA LYS A 19 -2.20 2.58 -14.43
C LYS A 19 -3.60 1.98 -14.49
N MET A 20 -4.43 2.28 -13.50
CA MET A 20 -5.76 1.66 -13.35
C MET A 20 -6.79 2.65 -12.79
N THR A 21 -8.05 2.49 -13.18
CA THR A 21 -9.18 3.10 -12.48
C THR A 21 -9.51 2.29 -11.22
N GLN A 22 -10.35 2.83 -10.32
CA GLN A 22 -10.77 2.09 -9.12
C GLN A 22 -11.43 0.75 -9.46
N ARG A 23 -12.30 0.72 -10.49
CA ARG A 23 -12.94 -0.53 -10.92
C ARG A 23 -11.92 -1.55 -11.43
N GLN A 24 -10.91 -1.09 -12.16
CA GLN A 24 -9.84 -1.97 -12.65
C GLN A 24 -8.96 -2.48 -11.51
N LEU A 25 -8.75 -1.68 -10.45
CA LEU A 25 -8.06 -2.15 -9.25
C LEU A 25 -8.82 -3.33 -8.61
N ASP A 26 -10.13 -3.20 -8.44
CA ASP A 26 -10.96 -4.27 -7.88
C ASP A 26 -10.89 -5.54 -8.74
N ASP A 27 -11.01 -5.40 -10.08
CA ASP A 27 -10.86 -6.50 -11.04
C ASP A 27 -9.47 -7.17 -10.97
N GLU A 28 -8.39 -6.39 -10.78
CA GLU A 28 -7.03 -6.94 -10.67
C GLU A 28 -6.78 -7.62 -9.32
N MET A 29 -7.38 -7.16 -8.22
CA MET A 29 -7.30 -7.81 -6.92
C MET A 29 -7.92 -9.22 -6.95
N GLU A 30 -9.07 -9.38 -7.63
CA GLU A 30 -9.70 -10.69 -7.82
C GLU A 30 -8.79 -11.64 -8.63
N LYS A 31 -8.22 -11.15 -9.75
CA LYS A 31 -7.26 -11.94 -10.56
C LYS A 31 -6.03 -12.37 -9.79
N ILE A 32 -5.49 -11.51 -8.93
CA ILE A 32 -4.34 -11.87 -8.08
C ILE A 32 -4.76 -13.00 -7.13
N GLY A 33 -5.95 -12.93 -6.52
CA GLY A 33 -6.49 -14.00 -5.67
C GLY A 33 -6.59 -15.34 -6.41
N GLU A 34 -7.18 -15.35 -7.61
CA GLU A 34 -7.28 -16.54 -8.47
C GLU A 34 -5.90 -17.07 -8.89
N PHE A 35 -4.97 -16.17 -9.22
CA PHE A 35 -3.60 -16.52 -9.58
C PHE A 35 -2.88 -17.22 -8.42
N LEU A 36 -2.96 -16.68 -7.20
CA LEU A 36 -2.36 -17.32 -6.03
C LEU A 36 -2.96 -18.70 -5.77
N GLN A 37 -4.29 -18.80 -5.80
CA GLN A 37 -5.00 -20.06 -5.57
C GLN A 37 -4.64 -21.14 -6.61
N SER A 38 -4.60 -20.78 -7.89
CA SER A 38 -4.27 -21.72 -8.98
C SER A 38 -2.81 -22.21 -8.93
N ASN A 39 -1.91 -21.43 -8.34
CA ASN A 39 -0.51 -21.81 -8.08
C ASN A 39 -0.30 -22.41 -6.67
N GLY A 40 -1.39 -22.67 -5.94
CA GLY A 40 -1.39 -23.25 -4.61
C GLY A 40 -0.68 -22.41 -3.55
N ALA A 41 -0.58 -21.09 -3.76
CA ALA A 41 -0.09 -20.12 -2.79
C ALA A 41 -1.25 -19.41 -2.11
N THR A 42 -0.95 -18.80 -0.97
CA THR A 42 -1.89 -17.98 -0.22
C THR A 42 -1.26 -16.66 0.17
N GLN A 43 -2.08 -15.64 0.36
CA GLN A 43 -1.64 -14.38 0.94
C GLN A 43 -1.14 -14.60 2.38
N ALA A 44 0.07 -14.13 2.69
CA ALA A 44 0.75 -14.37 3.97
C ALA A 44 0.75 -13.16 4.92
N GLY A 45 0.11 -12.06 4.54
CA GLY A 45 0.12 -10.81 5.30
C GLY A 45 -0.74 -9.74 4.63
N PRO A 46 -0.76 -8.50 5.13
CA PRO A 46 -1.61 -7.45 4.58
C PRO A 46 -1.19 -7.06 3.16
N ILE A 47 -2.18 -6.76 2.31
CA ILE A 47 -1.95 -6.13 1.01
C ILE A 47 -1.49 -4.69 1.21
N VAL A 48 -0.55 -4.24 0.38
CA VAL A 48 -0.11 -2.85 0.34
C VAL A 48 -0.44 -2.23 -1.01
N THR A 49 -1.04 -1.05 -0.99
CA THR A 49 -1.26 -0.23 -2.18
C THR A 49 -0.47 1.07 -2.10
N VAL A 50 0.03 1.49 -3.26
CA VAL A 50 0.84 2.70 -3.41
C VAL A 50 0.30 3.48 -4.60
N THR A 51 0.10 4.79 -4.43
CA THR A 51 -0.29 5.69 -5.53
C THR A 51 0.85 6.65 -5.81
N PHE A 52 1.43 6.58 -7.02
CA PHE A 52 2.52 7.44 -7.44
C PHE A 52 2.03 8.74 -8.08
N SER A 53 0.95 8.66 -8.85
CA SER A 53 0.32 9.82 -9.48
C SER A 53 -1.15 9.56 -9.80
N ILE A 54 -1.88 10.65 -10.00
CA ILE A 54 -3.28 10.65 -10.42
C ILE A 54 -3.37 11.49 -11.69
N GLU A 55 -3.84 10.87 -12.77
CA GLU A 55 -4.11 11.53 -14.04
C GLU A 55 -5.63 11.54 -14.28
N THR A 56 -6.20 12.65 -14.72
CA THR A 56 -7.61 12.69 -15.12
C THR A 56 -7.70 12.44 -16.62
N LYS A 57 -8.38 11.36 -17.02
CA LYS A 57 -8.63 11.05 -18.43
C LYS A 57 -10.13 10.79 -18.63
N ASN A 58 -10.77 11.57 -19.49
CA ASN A 58 -12.21 11.48 -19.76
C ASN A 58 -13.06 11.59 -18.49
N GLU A 59 -12.75 12.54 -17.60
CA GLU A 59 -13.45 12.76 -16.32
C GLU A 59 -13.31 11.63 -15.28
N GLU A 60 -12.61 10.53 -15.61
CA GLU A 60 -12.28 9.47 -14.67
C GLU A 60 -10.84 9.59 -14.17
N PRO A 61 -10.60 9.40 -12.85
CA PRO A 61 -9.24 9.32 -12.31
C PRO A 61 -8.58 8.00 -12.72
N LEU A 62 -7.42 8.11 -13.36
CA LEU A 62 -6.50 7.02 -13.68
C LEU A 62 -5.31 7.12 -12.72
N LEU A 63 -5.12 6.08 -11.91
CA LEU A 63 -4.15 6.05 -10.83
C LEU A 63 -2.92 5.24 -11.29
N ASP A 64 -1.72 5.82 -11.26
CA ASP A 64 -0.47 5.03 -11.37
C ASP A 64 -0.21 4.39 -10.02
N MET A 65 -0.56 3.11 -9.91
CA MET A 65 -0.54 2.39 -8.65
C MET A 65 0.34 1.16 -8.68
N GLU A 66 0.86 0.79 -7.52
CA GLU A 66 1.48 -0.50 -7.28
C GLU A 66 0.73 -1.25 -6.18
N ILE A 67 0.43 -2.52 -6.46
CA ILE A 67 -0.14 -3.49 -5.53
C ILE A 67 1.00 -4.42 -5.11
N LEU A 68 1.12 -4.64 -3.80
CA LEU A 68 2.08 -5.56 -3.21
C LEU A 68 1.31 -6.59 -2.37
N VAL A 69 1.46 -7.87 -2.70
CA VAL A 69 0.79 -8.97 -2.00
C VAL A 69 1.86 -9.94 -1.46
N PRO A 70 2.05 -10.04 -0.14
CA PRO A 70 2.97 -11.02 0.44
C PRO A 70 2.40 -12.43 0.27
N MET A 71 3.25 -13.39 -0.11
CA MET A 71 2.88 -14.78 -0.37
C MET A 71 3.53 -15.72 0.65
N ASP A 72 2.88 -16.85 0.93
CA ASP A 72 3.38 -17.87 1.87
C ASP A 72 4.60 -18.63 1.35
N LYS A 73 4.85 -18.54 0.04
CA LYS A 73 5.99 -19.16 -0.65
C LYS A 73 6.40 -18.37 -1.89
N GLU A 74 7.61 -18.62 -2.35
CA GLU A 74 8.09 -18.14 -3.65
C GLU A 74 7.27 -18.77 -4.78
N LEU A 75 6.95 -17.96 -5.78
CA LEU A 75 6.29 -18.38 -7.01
C LEU A 75 7.09 -17.90 -8.22
N GLU A 76 7.13 -18.72 -9.26
CA GLU A 76 7.51 -18.24 -10.59
C GLU A 76 6.41 -17.34 -11.12
N LEU A 77 6.63 -16.02 -11.05
CA LEU A 77 5.69 -15.04 -11.55
C LEU A 77 5.86 -14.86 -13.06
N SER A 78 4.76 -14.60 -13.76
CA SER A 78 4.75 -14.38 -15.21
C SER A 78 3.87 -13.18 -15.58
N GLY A 79 4.01 -12.69 -16.82
CA GLY A 79 3.30 -11.50 -17.28
C GLY A 79 3.83 -10.23 -16.62
N ASP A 80 2.91 -9.40 -16.10
CA ASP A 80 3.22 -8.10 -15.50
C ASP A 80 3.59 -8.20 -14.00
N TYR A 81 3.52 -9.39 -13.41
CA TYR A 81 3.87 -9.61 -12.01
C TYR A 81 5.38 -9.70 -11.80
N VAL A 82 5.88 -8.96 -10.81
CA VAL A 82 7.29 -8.93 -10.43
C VAL A 82 7.45 -9.53 -9.04
N PHE A 83 8.32 -10.53 -8.91
CA PHE A 83 8.63 -11.13 -7.62
C PHE A 83 9.66 -10.26 -6.90
N LYS A 84 9.35 -9.89 -5.66
CA LYS A 84 10.25 -9.17 -4.76
C LYS A 84 10.50 -10.07 -3.54
N PRO A 85 11.72 -10.62 -3.37
CA PRO A 85 11.99 -11.51 -2.23
C PRO A 85 11.86 -10.77 -0.89
N LEU A 86 12.15 -9.47 -0.87
CA LEU A 86 12.02 -8.60 0.29
C LEU A 86 11.52 -7.22 -0.15
N PHE A 87 10.49 -6.72 0.53
CA PHE A 87 10.07 -5.34 0.50
C PHE A 87 10.26 -4.73 1.88
N ARG A 88 10.85 -3.54 1.96
CA ARG A 88 11.15 -2.87 3.23
C ARG A 88 11.06 -1.36 3.08
N VAL A 89 10.34 -0.73 4.00
CA VAL A 89 10.38 0.72 4.24
C VAL A 89 11.07 0.94 5.57
N THR A 90 12.27 1.52 5.52
CA THR A 90 13.07 1.86 6.71
C THR A 90 12.88 3.32 7.07
N ASN A 91 13.01 3.64 8.36
CA ASN A 91 12.95 5.01 8.86
C ASN A 91 11.72 5.74 8.31
N ALA A 92 10.53 5.27 8.70
CA ALA A 92 9.28 5.78 8.19
C ALA A 92 8.58 6.67 9.22
N VAL A 93 7.90 7.70 8.71
CA VAL A 93 6.76 8.29 9.39
C VAL A 93 5.55 7.39 9.19
N TYR A 94 4.83 7.14 10.27
CA TYR A 94 3.75 6.18 10.36
C TYR A 94 2.52 6.82 10.98
N ALA A 95 1.36 6.45 10.45
CA ALA A 95 0.08 6.70 11.10
C ALA A 95 -0.89 5.55 10.83
N ARG A 96 -1.75 5.25 11.80
CA ARG A 96 -2.89 4.35 11.64
C ARG A 96 -4.15 5.15 11.39
N HIS A 97 -4.74 4.95 10.22
CA HIS A 97 -6.09 5.38 9.90
C HIS A 97 -7.09 4.31 10.36
N LYS A 98 -8.20 4.75 10.95
CA LYS A 98 -9.35 3.90 11.28
C LYS A 98 -10.60 4.60 10.80
N GLY A 99 -11.43 3.90 10.02
CA GLY A 99 -12.62 4.48 9.44
C GLY A 99 -12.64 4.45 7.93
N ASN A 100 -13.52 5.28 7.38
CA ASN A 100 -13.77 5.37 5.96
C ASN A 100 -12.52 5.86 5.20
N PRO A 101 -12.05 5.14 4.16
CA PRO A 101 -10.91 5.56 3.34
C PRO A 101 -11.08 6.93 2.67
N ALA A 102 -12.31 7.45 2.54
CA ALA A 102 -12.55 8.83 2.07
C ALA A 102 -11.88 9.89 2.96
N ASP A 103 -11.68 9.59 4.25
CA ASP A 103 -10.99 10.45 5.20
C ASP A 103 -9.46 10.23 5.25
N LEU A 104 -8.93 9.28 4.48
CA LEU A 104 -7.50 8.95 4.49
C LEU A 104 -6.63 10.16 4.12
N GLN A 105 -7.12 11.05 3.25
CA GLN A 105 -6.44 12.30 2.90
C GLN A 105 -6.14 13.16 4.14
N ARG A 106 -6.99 13.14 5.17
CA ARG A 106 -6.75 13.86 6.42
C ARG A 106 -5.56 13.28 7.18
N THR A 107 -5.45 11.95 7.20
CA THR A 107 -4.30 11.24 7.80
C THR A 107 -3.01 11.60 7.08
N TYR A 108 -3.02 11.65 5.74
CA TYR A 108 -1.88 12.14 4.97
C TYR A 108 -1.51 13.58 5.31
N ASN A 109 -2.48 14.48 5.41
CA ASN A 109 -2.21 15.87 5.77
C ASN A 109 -1.54 16.00 7.15
N GLU A 110 -1.99 15.22 8.14
CA GLU A 110 -1.38 15.16 9.47
C GLU A 110 0.07 14.64 9.42
N MET A 111 0.33 13.59 8.63
CA MET A 111 1.69 13.04 8.47
C MET A 111 2.62 14.03 7.76
N LEU A 112 2.15 14.71 6.71
CA LEU A 112 2.93 15.71 5.97
C LEU A 112 3.24 16.93 6.84
N LEU A 113 2.27 17.38 7.65
CA LEU A 113 2.49 18.43 8.64
C LEU A 113 3.54 18.02 9.66
N PHE A 114 3.46 16.79 10.20
CA PHE A 114 4.46 16.27 11.12
C PHE A 114 5.86 16.22 10.50
N ILE A 115 5.98 15.76 9.24
CA ILE A 115 7.25 15.75 8.50
C ILE A 115 7.82 17.18 8.39
N GLN A 116 6.98 18.14 8.04
CA GLN A 116 7.38 19.54 7.91
C GLN A 116 7.78 20.18 9.25
N GLU A 117 7.00 20.00 10.32
CA GLU A 117 7.25 20.61 11.64
C GLU A 117 8.50 20.06 12.34
N ASN A 118 8.96 18.88 11.94
CA ASN A 118 10.14 18.22 12.51
C ASN A 118 11.37 18.26 11.57
N ASP A 119 11.33 19.09 10.52
CA ASP A 119 12.41 19.25 9.54
C ASP A 119 12.87 17.91 8.91
N LEU A 120 11.93 16.98 8.72
CA LEU A 120 12.20 15.66 8.14
C LEU A 120 12.09 15.73 6.61
N GLN A 121 12.95 14.98 5.91
CA GLN A 121 12.89 14.91 4.45
C GLN A 121 12.19 13.64 3.98
N GLN A 122 11.02 13.77 3.37
CA GLN A 122 10.33 12.68 2.68
C GLN A 122 11.13 12.17 1.47
N ILE A 123 11.24 10.85 1.33
CA ILE A 123 11.94 10.19 0.21
C ILE A 123 11.09 9.15 -0.53
N THR A 124 9.92 8.79 0.00
CA THR A 124 8.96 7.91 -0.69
C THR A 124 7.56 8.53 -0.71
N VAL A 125 6.68 8.03 -1.58
CA VAL A 125 5.23 8.19 -1.42
C VAL A 125 4.71 7.38 -0.23
N GLY A 126 3.40 7.46 0.05
CA GLY A 126 2.77 6.67 1.10
C GLY A 126 2.46 5.23 0.67
N TYR A 127 2.83 4.29 1.53
CA TYR A 127 2.48 2.88 1.42
C TYR A 127 1.28 2.61 2.33
N ASN A 128 0.13 2.26 1.76
CA ASN A 128 -1.11 1.96 2.48
C ASN A 128 -1.20 0.47 2.75
N VAL A 129 -1.01 0.05 3.99
CA VAL A 129 -1.07 -1.34 4.43
C VAL A 129 -2.47 -1.63 4.95
N LEU A 130 -3.22 -2.49 4.26
CA LEU A 130 -4.59 -2.85 4.61
C LEU A 130 -4.58 -3.91 5.73
N ILE A 131 -4.85 -3.49 6.97
CA ILE A 131 -4.70 -4.35 8.16
C ILE A 131 -5.85 -5.31 8.33
N ASN A 132 -7.07 -4.90 8.00
CA ASN A 132 -8.23 -5.77 7.97
C ASN A 132 -8.81 -5.82 6.56
N GLU A 133 -8.90 -7.03 6.02
CA GLU A 133 -9.60 -7.27 4.77
C GLU A 133 -11.11 -7.08 4.99
N PRO A 134 -11.86 -6.64 3.96
CA PRO A 134 -13.31 -6.61 4.00
C PRO A 134 -13.86 -8.04 4.13
N MET A 135 -14.11 -8.48 5.36
CA MET A 135 -14.79 -9.73 5.67
C MET A 135 -16.31 -9.49 5.76
N PRO A 136 -17.16 -10.52 5.56
CA PRO A 136 -18.60 -10.40 5.79
C PRO A 136 -18.89 -9.84 7.19
N GLY A 137 -19.55 -8.67 7.24
CA GLY A 137 -19.87 -7.95 8.49
C GLY A 137 -18.93 -6.79 8.83
N LEU A 138 -17.84 -6.61 8.08
CA LEU A 138 -16.94 -5.46 8.19
C LEU A 138 -17.42 -4.36 7.25
N THR A 139 -17.71 -3.17 7.78
CA THR A 139 -18.15 -2.04 6.97
C THR A 139 -16.96 -1.22 6.49
N ILE A 140 -17.16 -0.35 5.51
CA ILE A 140 -16.13 0.60 5.08
C ILE A 140 -15.64 1.50 6.22
N ASP A 141 -16.49 1.73 7.23
CA ASP A 141 -16.16 2.53 8.41
C ASP A 141 -15.37 1.73 9.48
N ASP A 142 -15.17 0.42 9.27
CA ASP A 142 -14.36 -0.43 10.14
C ASP A 142 -12.95 -0.65 9.59
N MET A 143 -12.61 -0.07 8.43
CA MET A 143 -11.31 -0.27 7.79
C MET A 143 -10.16 0.31 8.64
N ILE A 144 -9.05 -0.41 8.68
CA ILE A 144 -7.82 -0.04 9.34
C ILE A 144 -6.71 -0.04 8.29
N ILE A 145 -6.14 1.13 8.07
CA ILE A 145 -5.06 1.33 7.09
C ILE A 145 -3.87 1.92 7.82
N ASP A 146 -2.76 1.21 7.79
CA ASP A 146 -1.49 1.74 8.28
C ASP A 146 -0.76 2.41 7.11
N VAL A 147 -0.38 3.67 7.28
CA VAL A 147 0.33 4.44 6.25
C VAL A 147 1.79 4.58 6.67
N TYR A 148 2.71 4.26 5.77
CA TYR A 148 4.15 4.45 5.95
C TYR A 148 4.70 5.39 4.87
N ILE A 149 5.44 6.42 5.29
CA ILE A 149 6.18 7.34 4.40
C ILE A 149 7.65 7.30 4.80
N GLY A 150 8.52 6.80 3.93
CA GLY A 150 9.97 6.78 4.16
C GLY A 150 10.55 8.19 4.22
N ILE A 151 11.40 8.43 5.22
CA ILE A 151 12.12 9.70 5.42
C ILE A 151 13.64 9.46 5.40
N ASN A 152 14.38 10.48 4.97
CA ASN A 152 15.84 10.44 4.90
C ASN A 152 16.43 10.17 6.30
N PRO A 153 17.24 9.12 6.50
CA PRO A 153 17.86 8.83 7.79
C PRO A 153 19.06 9.73 8.09
N ASN A 154 19.56 10.48 7.10
CA ASN A 154 20.69 11.38 7.30
C ASN A 154 20.23 12.64 8.04
N LEU A 155 20.98 13.01 9.06
CA LEU A 155 20.93 14.34 9.67
C LEU A 155 21.76 15.28 8.78
N LEU A 156 21.13 16.32 8.25
CA LEU A 156 21.78 17.36 7.45
C LEU A 156 22.25 18.52 8.33
#